data_AF-A0A6M6JHJ3-F1
#
_entry.id   AF-A0A6M6JHJ3-F1
#
_cell.length_a   1.000
_cell.length_b   1.000
_cell.length_c   1.000
_cell.angle_alpha   90.00
_cell.angle_beta   90.00
_cell.angle_gamma   90.00
#
_symmetry.space_group_name_H-M   'P 1'
#
loop_
_entity.id
_entity.type
_entity.pdbx_description
1 polymer ?
#
loop_
_entity_poly.entity_id
_entity_poly.type
_entity_poly.pdbx_seq_one_letter_code
_entity_poly.pdbx_strand_id
1 'polypeptide(L)'
;MKITVRIPKHRQFGALARRFRAAGDGTLERDLGAGLQQSAPPVLAKVHARVMAASFPASPSKGGGRSTGFRAALAGATKTEPLASPVGVRFFVDGDALGRGGTGRAGHRLAMYTEGIARNRWRHRAFGRDPEDPKSWFNQLPDPWFFPTFPGEESRFVRVVEQAMDKTARRILG
;
A
#
# COMPACT_ATOMS: atom_id res chain seq x y z
N MET A 1 17.56 10.94 19.38
CA MET A 1 17.38 11.28 20.80
C MET A 1 17.17 9.97 21.56
N LYS A 2 18.08 9.58 22.45
CA LYS A 2 18.02 8.31 23.20
C LYS A 2 17.51 8.63 24.60
N ILE A 3 16.23 8.36 24.88
CA ILE A 3 15.67 8.52 26.22
C ILE A 3 16.03 7.24 26.99
N THR A 4 17.05 7.32 27.85
CA THR A 4 17.39 6.23 28.78
C THR A 4 16.74 6.52 30.12
N VAL A 5 15.71 5.73 30.43
CA VAL A 5 14.94 5.83 31.68
C VAL A 5 15.45 4.75 32.64
N ARG A 6 16.15 5.16 33.71
CA ARG A 6 16.51 4.27 34.84
C ARG A 6 15.44 4.40 35.92
N ILE A 7 14.62 3.37 36.11
CA ILE A 7 13.59 3.33 37.16
C ILE A 7 13.93 2.25 38.19
N PRO A 8 14.02 2.58 39.49
CA PRO A 8 14.26 1.63 40.55
C PRO A 8 12.93 0.94 40.97
N LYS A 9 12.90 -0.40 40.89
CA LYS A 9 11.89 -1.35 41.43
C LYS A 9 10.88 -1.95 40.43
N HIS A 10 10.96 -3.27 40.28
CA HIS A 10 10.11 -4.18 39.48
C HIS A 10 8.58 -4.04 39.68
N ARG A 11 8.10 -3.55 40.85
CA ARG A 11 6.65 -3.40 41.12
C ARG A 11 5.99 -2.30 40.28
N GLN A 12 6.73 -1.24 39.93
CA GLN A 12 6.21 -0.15 39.10
C GLN A 12 6.02 -0.59 37.64
N PHE A 13 6.87 -1.50 37.13
CA PHE A 13 6.67 -2.13 35.82
C PHE A 13 5.40 -2.97 35.74
N GLY A 14 5.08 -3.74 36.79
CA GLY A 14 3.85 -4.53 36.82
C GLY A 14 2.59 -3.68 36.88
N ALA A 15 2.63 -2.53 37.57
CA ALA A 15 1.52 -1.58 37.60
C ALA A 15 1.40 -0.82 36.27
N LEU A 16 2.52 -0.35 35.70
CA LEU A 16 2.56 0.32 34.41
C LEU A 16 2.13 -0.61 33.27
N ALA A 17 2.63 -1.84 33.22
CA ALA A 17 2.22 -2.85 32.24
C ALA A 17 0.75 -3.25 32.39
N ARG A 18 0.22 -3.34 33.63
CA ARG A 18 -1.21 -3.54 33.87
C ARG A 18 -2.03 -2.33 33.43
N ARG A 19 -1.54 -1.11 33.65
CA ARG A 19 -2.17 0.12 33.15
C ARG A 19 -2.10 0.22 31.63
N PHE A 20 -1.02 -0.21 30.99
CA PHE A 20 -0.93 -0.32 29.53
C PHE A 20 -1.84 -1.41 28.96
N ARG A 21 -2.03 -2.55 29.65
CA ARG A 21 -3.01 -3.56 29.24
C ARG A 21 -4.46 -3.08 29.49
N ALA A 22 -4.70 -2.39 30.59
CA ALA A 22 -6.01 -1.84 30.93
C ALA A 22 -6.38 -0.64 30.04
N ALA A 23 -5.42 0.20 29.65
CA ALA A 23 -5.57 1.23 28.62
C ALA A 23 -5.35 0.71 27.19
N GLY A 24 -4.99 -0.57 27.07
CA GLY A 24 -5.04 -1.36 25.84
C GLY A 24 -6.42 -1.96 25.62
N ASP A 25 -7.45 -1.44 26.30
CA ASP A 25 -8.89 -1.70 26.17
C ASP A 25 -9.48 -1.33 24.80
N GLY A 26 -8.69 -1.44 23.74
CA GLY A 26 -9.03 -1.05 22.39
C GLY A 26 -8.91 0.46 22.12
N THR A 27 -8.59 1.31 23.12
CA THR A 27 -8.41 2.75 22.88
C THR A 27 -7.12 3.06 22.12
N LEU A 28 -5.99 2.43 22.47
CA LEU A 28 -4.75 2.51 21.69
C LEU A 28 -4.96 1.98 20.27
N GLU A 29 -5.60 0.82 20.13
CA GLU A 29 -5.90 0.20 18.83
C GLU A 29 -6.79 1.10 17.97
N ARG A 30 -7.80 1.74 18.58
CA ARG A 30 -8.67 2.70 17.90
C ARG A 30 -7.93 3.96 17.47
N ASP A 31 -7.13 4.55 18.34
CA ASP A 31 -6.36 5.76 18.03
C ASP A 31 -5.30 5.46 16.96
N LEU A 32 -4.64 4.30 17.03
CA LEU A 32 -3.70 3.82 16.03
C LEU A 32 -4.42 3.59 14.69
N GLY A 33 -5.53 2.86 14.68
CA GLY A 33 -6.32 2.57 13.48
C GLY A 33 -6.79 3.86 12.80
N ALA A 34 -7.33 4.80 13.57
CA ALA A 34 -7.77 6.10 13.06
C ALA A 34 -6.61 6.91 12.48
N GLY A 35 -5.47 6.98 13.17
CA GLY A 35 -4.29 7.70 12.69
C GLY A 35 -3.72 7.08 11.41
N LEU A 36 -3.64 5.75 11.34
CA LEU A 36 -3.15 5.05 10.16
C LEU A 36 -4.07 5.28 8.96
N GLN A 37 -5.40 5.17 9.16
CA GLN A 37 -6.39 5.47 8.13
C GLN A 37 -6.29 6.92 7.62
N GLN A 38 -6.11 7.89 8.51
CA GLN A 38 -5.96 9.30 8.12
C GLN A 38 -4.63 9.57 7.37
N SER A 39 -3.59 8.79 7.65
CA SER A 39 -2.29 8.93 7.00
C SER A 39 -2.20 8.27 5.62
N ALA A 40 -3.14 7.39 5.28
CA ALA A 40 -3.11 6.59 4.06
C ALA A 40 -3.44 7.35 2.76
N PRO A 41 -4.40 8.29 2.68
CA PRO A 41 -4.74 8.99 1.44
C PRO A 41 -3.57 9.73 0.77
N PRO A 42 -2.69 10.45 1.50
CA PRO A 42 -1.50 11.06 0.89
C PRO A 42 -0.54 10.03 0.26
N VAL A 43 -0.42 8.85 0.85
CA VAL A 43 0.42 7.76 0.31
C VAL A 43 -0.24 7.15 -0.92
N LEU A 44 -1.56 6.93 -0.88
CA LEU A 44 -2.32 6.45 -2.03
C LEU A 44 -2.20 7.41 -3.23
N ALA A 45 -2.28 8.72 -2.99
CA ALA A 45 -2.09 9.73 -4.03
C ALA A 45 -0.68 9.67 -4.66
N LYS A 46 0.36 9.40 -3.86
CA LYS A 46 1.73 9.19 -4.39
C LYS A 46 1.84 7.93 -5.23
N VAL A 47 1.19 6.84 -4.80
CA VAL A 47 1.12 5.60 -5.59
C VAL A 47 0.41 5.87 -6.92
N HIS A 48 -0.73 6.58 -6.91
CA HIS A 48 -1.43 6.99 -8.13
C HIS A 48 -0.54 7.82 -9.05
N ALA A 49 0.16 8.82 -8.53
CA ALA A 49 1.10 9.63 -9.31
C ALA A 49 2.22 8.77 -9.92
N ARG A 50 2.75 7.79 -9.17
CA ARG A 50 3.79 6.89 -9.65
C ARG A 50 3.30 5.98 -10.77
N VAL A 51 2.09 5.41 -10.65
CA VAL A 51 1.44 4.65 -11.74
C VAL A 51 1.29 5.49 -12.99
N MET A 52 0.84 6.75 -12.83
CA MET A 52 0.62 7.65 -13.96
C MET A 52 1.93 8.07 -14.64
N ALA A 53 3.03 8.12 -13.89
CA ALA A 53 4.36 8.38 -14.41
C ALA A 53 5.03 7.13 -15.03
N ALA A 54 4.62 5.93 -14.63
CA ALA A 54 5.20 4.68 -15.10
C ALA A 54 5.10 4.55 -16.63
N SER A 55 6.13 3.95 -17.20
CA SER A 55 6.18 3.57 -18.60
C SER A 55 6.11 2.06 -18.65
N PHE A 56 5.08 1.53 -19.31
CA PHE A 56 4.88 0.09 -19.47
C PHE A 56 5.20 -0.33 -20.91
N PRO A 57 6.49 -0.34 -21.33
CA PRO A 57 6.85 -0.59 -22.71
C PRO A 57 6.58 -2.05 -23.10
N ALA A 58 6.17 -2.22 -24.35
CA ALA A 58 5.90 -3.50 -25.00
C ALA A 58 7.17 -4.22 -25.52
N SER A 59 8.33 -3.54 -25.51
CA SER A 59 9.63 -4.06 -25.97
C SER A 59 10.75 -3.07 -25.56
N PRO A 60 11.99 -3.52 -25.28
CA PRO A 60 13.12 -2.63 -24.96
C PRO A 60 13.45 -1.62 -26.07
N SER A 61 13.16 -1.97 -27.33
CA SER A 61 13.53 -1.21 -28.53
C SER A 61 12.40 -0.36 -29.12
N LYS A 62 11.17 -0.49 -28.61
CA LYS A 62 10.03 0.33 -29.03
C LYS A 62 9.60 1.17 -27.83
N GLY A 63 9.89 2.47 -27.90
CA GLY A 63 9.49 3.44 -26.87
C GLY A 63 8.04 3.21 -26.46
N GLY A 64 7.82 3.07 -25.15
CA GLY A 64 6.51 2.76 -24.58
C GLY A 64 5.47 3.80 -25.00
N GLY A 65 4.32 3.34 -25.51
CA GLY A 65 3.20 4.22 -25.81
C GLY A 65 2.60 4.80 -24.53
N ARG A 66 2.24 6.08 -24.55
CA ARG A 66 1.53 6.77 -23.45
C ARG A 66 0.08 6.30 -23.37
N SER A 67 -0.18 5.06 -22.92
CA SER A 67 -1.54 4.64 -22.61
C SER A 67 -1.97 5.24 -21.28
N THR A 68 -2.62 6.41 -21.35
CA THR A 68 -3.20 7.08 -20.17
C THR A 68 -4.35 6.26 -19.58
N GLY A 69 -5.12 5.55 -20.40
CA GLY A 69 -6.26 4.75 -19.95
C GLY A 69 -5.89 3.57 -19.07
N PHE A 70 -4.85 2.81 -19.43
CA PHE A 70 -4.42 1.68 -18.61
C PHE A 70 -3.82 2.11 -17.26
N ARG A 71 -3.01 3.17 -17.26
CA ARG A 71 -2.44 3.74 -16.04
C ARG A 71 -3.52 4.33 -15.13
N ALA A 72 -4.50 5.03 -15.69
CA ALA A 72 -5.65 5.52 -14.94
C ALA A 72 -6.47 4.37 -14.34
N ALA A 73 -6.66 3.27 -15.08
CA ALA A 73 -7.33 2.08 -14.56
C ALA A 73 -6.56 1.43 -13.40
N LEU A 74 -5.23 1.28 -13.52
CA LEU A 74 -4.38 0.78 -12.43
C LEU A 74 -4.43 1.69 -11.20
N ALA A 75 -4.36 3.01 -11.40
CA ALA A 75 -4.48 3.97 -10.32
C ALA A 75 -5.85 3.86 -9.63
N GLY A 76 -6.95 3.88 -10.39
CA GLY A 76 -8.31 3.75 -9.85
C GLY A 76 -8.59 2.39 -9.19
N ALA A 77 -7.94 1.32 -9.64
CA ALA A 77 -7.99 0.01 -9.02
C ALA A 77 -7.13 -0.08 -7.74
N THR A 78 -6.17 0.83 -7.54
CA THR A 78 -5.34 0.85 -6.34
C THR A 78 -6.10 1.51 -5.20
N LYS A 79 -6.28 0.78 -4.10
CA LYS A 79 -7.13 1.14 -2.97
C LYS A 79 -6.42 0.96 -1.64
N THR A 80 -7.03 1.52 -0.61
CA THR A 80 -6.67 1.33 0.80
C THR A 80 -7.84 0.76 1.56
N GLU A 81 -7.58 -0.18 2.46
CA GLU A 81 -8.58 -0.78 3.34
C GLU A 81 -8.05 -0.82 4.78
N PRO A 82 -8.87 -0.49 5.79
CA PRO A 82 -8.48 -0.65 7.17
C PRO A 82 -8.43 -2.12 7.59
N LEU A 83 -7.42 -2.48 8.38
CA LEU A 83 -7.30 -3.80 9.00
C LEU A 83 -7.68 -3.71 10.47
N ALA A 84 -8.57 -4.60 10.90
CA ALA A 84 -9.00 -4.67 12.31
C ALA A 84 -8.02 -5.48 13.17
N SER A 85 -7.41 -6.54 12.63
CA SER A 85 -6.43 -7.37 13.34
C SER A 85 -5.44 -8.04 12.36
N PRO A 86 -4.14 -7.77 12.45
CA PRO A 86 -3.53 -6.69 13.24
C PRO A 86 -4.06 -5.32 12.80
N VAL A 87 -4.15 -4.35 13.72
CA VAL A 87 -4.58 -2.99 13.38
C VAL A 87 -3.64 -2.39 12.34
N GLY A 88 -4.19 -1.91 11.23
CA GLY A 88 -3.37 -1.40 10.14
C GLY A 88 -4.16 -0.81 8.98
N VAL A 89 -3.44 -0.51 7.91
CA VAL A 89 -4.02 -0.17 6.61
C VAL A 89 -3.34 -1.04 5.56
N ARG A 90 -4.14 -1.71 4.74
CA ARG A 90 -3.70 -2.46 3.58
C ARG A 90 -3.80 -1.58 2.35
N PHE A 91 -2.71 -1.50 1.59
CA PHE A 91 -2.74 -1.01 0.21
C PHE A 91 -2.83 -2.22 -0.71
N PHE A 92 -3.70 -2.18 -1.71
CA PHE A 92 -3.87 -3.28 -2.65
C PHE A 92 -4.39 -2.81 -3.99
N VAL A 93 -4.28 -3.66 -5.01
CA VAL A 93 -4.90 -3.44 -6.33
C VAL A 93 -6.12 -4.34 -6.45
N ASP A 94 -7.29 -3.74 -6.61
CA ASP A 94 -8.54 -4.42 -6.90
C ASP A 94 -8.53 -4.94 -8.35
N GLY A 95 -8.40 -6.25 -8.51
CA GLY A 95 -8.28 -6.89 -9.82
C GLY A 95 -9.59 -6.93 -10.58
N ASP A 96 -10.72 -6.93 -9.87
CA ASP A 96 -12.04 -6.87 -10.50
C ASP A 96 -12.25 -5.48 -11.11
N ALA A 97 -11.82 -4.41 -10.41
CA ALA A 97 -11.85 -3.04 -10.93
C ALA A 97 -10.93 -2.82 -12.16
N LEU A 98 -9.88 -3.64 -12.32
CA LEU A 98 -8.95 -3.58 -13.45
C LEU A 98 -9.44 -4.34 -14.70
N GLY A 99 -10.54 -5.08 -14.57
CA GLY A 99 -10.99 -6.15 -15.46
C GLY A 99 -10.84 -5.91 -16.96
N ARG A 100 -10.31 -6.93 -17.64
CA ARG A 100 -10.59 -7.19 -19.06
C ARG A 100 -10.68 -8.70 -19.26
N GLY A 101 -11.88 -9.21 -19.54
CA GLY A 101 -12.05 -10.57 -20.06
C GLY A 101 -12.42 -11.69 -19.07
N GLY A 102 -13.11 -11.39 -17.97
CA GLY A 102 -13.99 -12.39 -17.35
C GLY A 102 -13.68 -12.85 -15.92
N THR A 103 -12.58 -12.47 -15.27
CA THR A 103 -12.36 -12.70 -13.81
C THR A 103 -11.32 -11.72 -13.23
N GLY A 104 -11.48 -11.24 -11.98
CA GLY A 104 -10.50 -10.37 -11.30
C GLY A 104 -9.09 -10.94 -11.14
N ARG A 105 -8.93 -12.27 -11.29
CA ARG A 105 -7.62 -12.93 -11.34
C ARG A 105 -6.74 -12.39 -12.46
N ALA A 106 -7.31 -12.04 -13.61
CA ALA A 106 -6.56 -11.46 -14.72
C ALA A 106 -6.03 -10.06 -14.35
N GLY A 107 -6.84 -9.26 -13.66
CA GLY A 107 -6.46 -7.92 -13.19
C GLY A 107 -5.36 -7.97 -12.12
N HIS A 108 -5.47 -8.87 -11.15
CA HIS A 108 -4.40 -9.08 -10.15
C HIS A 108 -3.08 -9.52 -10.80
N ARG A 109 -3.13 -10.50 -11.71
CA ARG A 109 -1.93 -10.92 -12.44
C ARG A 109 -1.32 -9.76 -13.20
N LEU A 110 -2.14 -8.96 -13.86
CA LEU A 110 -1.69 -7.78 -14.59
C LEU A 110 -0.94 -6.79 -13.69
N ALA A 111 -1.48 -6.47 -12.52
CA ALA A 111 -0.79 -5.63 -11.53
C ALA A 111 0.53 -6.27 -11.05
N MET A 112 0.57 -7.58 -10.82
CA MET A 112 1.81 -8.28 -10.44
C MET A 112 2.87 -8.25 -11.55
N TYR A 113 2.46 -8.29 -12.82
CA TYR A 113 3.38 -8.21 -13.96
C TYR A 113 3.91 -6.78 -14.16
N THR A 114 3.07 -5.74 -14.02
CA THR A 114 3.55 -4.35 -14.12
C THR A 114 4.55 -4.01 -13.02
N GLU A 115 4.37 -4.63 -11.85
CA GLU A 115 5.28 -4.50 -10.70
C GLU A 115 6.52 -5.41 -10.77
N GLY A 116 6.60 -6.31 -11.76
CA GLY A 116 7.74 -7.22 -11.91
C GLY A 116 7.81 -8.37 -10.89
N ILE A 117 6.73 -8.64 -10.16
CA ILE A 117 6.63 -9.73 -9.18
C ILE A 117 6.47 -11.08 -9.89
N ALA A 118 5.63 -11.11 -10.93
CA ALA A 118 5.37 -12.33 -11.68
C ALA A 118 6.47 -12.55 -12.74
N ARG A 119 7.14 -13.71 -12.68
CA ARG A 119 8.37 -14.00 -13.46
C ARG A 119 8.15 -14.42 -14.91
N ASN A 120 6.93 -14.81 -15.29
CA ASN A 120 6.65 -15.27 -16.65
C ASN A 120 6.38 -14.08 -17.59
N ARG A 121 6.73 -14.21 -18.87
CA ARG A 121 6.39 -13.18 -19.85
C ARG A 121 4.88 -13.13 -20.01
N TRP A 122 4.25 -12.07 -19.50
CA TRP A 122 2.84 -11.86 -19.74
C TRP A 122 2.64 -11.22 -21.10
N ARG A 123 2.06 -12.01 -22.00
CA ARG A 123 1.60 -11.51 -23.27
C ARG A 123 0.16 -11.04 -23.11
N HIS A 124 -0.09 -9.80 -23.45
CA HIS A 124 -1.40 -9.19 -23.32
C HIS A 124 -1.75 -8.38 -24.55
N ARG A 125 -3.05 -8.19 -24.74
CA ARG A 125 -3.54 -7.30 -25.77
C ARG A 125 -3.21 -5.86 -25.40
N ALA A 126 -2.79 -5.06 -26.37
CA ALA A 126 -2.73 -3.62 -26.24
C ALA A 126 -4.10 -3.11 -25.79
N PHE A 127 -4.09 -2.26 -24.77
CA PHE A 127 -5.30 -1.72 -24.19
C PHE A 127 -6.10 -0.97 -25.27
N GLY A 128 -7.32 -1.44 -25.53
CA GLY A 128 -8.26 -0.85 -26.50
C GLY A 128 -8.18 -1.39 -27.93
N ARG A 129 -7.42 -2.47 -28.21
CA ARG A 129 -7.31 -3.07 -29.56
C ARG A 129 -8.12 -4.36 -29.74
N ASP A 130 -8.33 -4.71 -31.02
CA ASP A 130 -9.06 -5.90 -31.48
C ASP A 130 -8.49 -7.21 -30.89
N PRO A 131 -9.35 -8.05 -30.28
CA PRO A 131 -9.05 -9.40 -29.84
C PRO A 131 -8.36 -10.35 -30.83
N GLU A 132 -8.73 -10.25 -32.10
CA GLU A 132 -8.43 -11.25 -33.15
C GLU A 132 -7.17 -10.91 -33.94
N ASP A 133 -6.70 -9.66 -33.89
CA ASP A 133 -5.45 -9.24 -34.53
C ASP A 133 -4.22 -9.77 -33.76
N PRO A 134 -3.39 -10.67 -34.32
CA PRO A 134 -2.20 -11.18 -33.65
C PRO A 134 -1.16 -10.10 -33.33
N LYS A 135 -1.16 -8.98 -34.07
CA LYS A 135 -0.27 -7.82 -33.85
C LYS A 135 -0.73 -6.96 -32.66
N SER A 136 -1.92 -7.21 -32.12
CA SER A 136 -2.41 -6.53 -30.92
C SER A 136 -1.79 -7.08 -29.63
N TRP A 137 -1.02 -8.18 -29.69
CA TRP A 137 -0.47 -8.87 -28.52
C TRP A 137 1.01 -8.56 -28.27
N PHE A 138 1.33 -8.04 -27.09
CA PHE A 138 2.66 -7.57 -26.70
C PHE A 138 3.13 -8.21 -25.39
N ASN A 139 4.45 -8.27 -25.19
CA ASN A 139 5.05 -8.63 -23.91
C ASN A 139 5.30 -7.35 -23.11
N GLN A 140 4.71 -7.22 -21.93
CA GLN A 140 4.96 -6.05 -21.10
C GLN A 140 6.28 -6.20 -20.35
N LEU A 141 7.11 -5.15 -20.36
CA LEU A 141 8.19 -5.04 -19.40
C LEU A 141 7.68 -4.41 -18.10
N PRO A 142 8.15 -4.89 -16.94
CA PRO A 142 7.78 -4.29 -15.66
C PRO A 142 8.41 -2.91 -15.50
N ASP A 143 7.70 -2.03 -14.82
CA ASP A 143 8.18 -0.75 -14.31
C ASP A 143 7.60 -0.56 -12.91
N PRO A 144 8.30 -1.04 -11.86
CA PRO A 144 7.78 -1.08 -10.51
C PRO A 144 7.33 0.31 -10.02
N TRP A 145 6.10 0.37 -9.55
CA TRP A 145 5.40 1.61 -9.19
C TRP A 145 4.77 1.53 -7.80
N PHE A 146 4.42 0.33 -7.34
CA PHE A 146 3.72 0.13 -6.09
C PHE A 146 4.69 0.07 -4.90
N PHE A 147 5.51 -0.98 -4.81
CA PHE A 147 6.43 -1.19 -3.68
C PHE A 147 7.50 -0.10 -3.54
N PRO A 148 8.12 0.41 -4.62
CA PRO A 148 9.10 1.49 -4.51
C PRO A 148 8.56 2.80 -3.92
N THR A 149 7.23 2.98 -3.85
CA THR A 149 6.61 4.19 -3.30
C THR A 149 6.63 4.23 -1.77
N PHE A 150 6.68 3.08 -1.09
CA PHE A 150 6.50 3.00 0.36
C PHE A 150 7.73 3.34 1.23
N PRO A 151 8.99 3.03 0.84
CA PRO A 151 10.16 3.33 1.67
C PRO A 151 10.27 4.82 2.06
N GLY A 152 9.86 5.74 1.17
CA GLY A 152 9.85 7.17 1.45
C GLY A 152 8.79 7.63 2.46
N GLU A 153 7.78 6.80 2.74
CA GLU A 153 6.64 7.15 3.59
C GLU A 153 6.68 6.46 4.97
N GLU A 154 7.63 5.57 5.23
CA GLU A 154 7.74 4.84 6.50
C GLU A 154 7.73 5.78 7.71
N SER A 155 8.50 6.88 7.63
CA SER A 155 8.57 7.90 8.68
C SER A 155 7.22 8.53 9.02
N ARG A 156 6.26 8.57 8.09
CA ARG A 156 4.91 9.08 8.35
C ARG A 156 4.13 8.12 9.23
N PHE A 157 4.18 6.82 8.94
CA PHE A 157 3.49 5.80 9.71
C PHE A 157 4.11 5.62 11.10
N VAL A 158 5.45 5.68 11.20
CA VAL A 158 6.14 5.66 12.50
C VAL A 158 5.66 6.80 13.41
N ARG A 159 5.56 8.03 12.89
CA ARG A 159 5.05 9.17 13.67
C ARG A 159 3.61 8.96 14.16
N VAL A 160 2.76 8.32 13.37
CA VAL A 160 1.39 8.00 13.79
C VAL A 160 1.39 7.03 14.97
N VAL A 161 2.24 6.00 14.92
CA VAL A 161 2.40 5.05 16.03
C VAL A 161 2.89 5.77 17.29
N GLU A 162 3.93 6.60 17.16
CA GLU A 162 4.47 7.40 18.27
C GLU A 162 3.41 8.30 18.89
N GLN A 163 2.63 9.02 18.06
CA GLN A 163 1.55 9.90 18.53
C GLN A 163 0.44 9.13 19.25
N ALA A 164 0.05 7.96 18.74
CA ALA A 164 -0.94 7.11 19.39
C ALA A 164 -0.43 6.60 20.75
N MET A 165 0.83 6.17 20.82
CA MET A 165 1.47 5.75 22.07
C MET A 165 1.56 6.90 23.08
N ASP A 166 1.99 8.09 22.65
CA ASP A 166 2.06 9.29 23.51
C ASP A 166 0.69 9.69 24.05
N LYS A 167 -0.34 9.66 23.20
CA LYS A 167 -1.71 9.97 23.60
C LYS A 167 -2.22 8.99 24.66
N THR A 168 -1.97 7.70 24.48
CA THR A 168 -2.31 6.66 25.46
C THR A 168 -1.50 6.81 26.75
N ALA A 169 -0.19 7.10 26.64
CA ALA A 169 0.66 7.33 27.80
C ALA A 169 0.17 8.52 28.65
N ARG A 170 -0.22 9.63 28.03
CA ARG A 170 -0.82 10.78 28.73
C ARG A 170 -2.10 10.39 29.47
N ARG A 171 -3.03 9.68 28.81
CA ARG A 171 -4.25 9.19 29.48
C ARG A 171 -3.98 8.29 30.68
N ILE A 172 -2.94 7.46 30.61
CA ILE A 172 -2.54 6.58 31.72
C ILE A 172 -1.95 7.37 32.90
N LEU A 173 -1.22 8.44 32.60
CA LEU A 173 -0.50 9.23 33.59
C LEU A 173 -1.39 10.28 34.30
N GLY A 174 -2.52 10.66 33.70
CA GLY A 174 -3.42 11.70 34.21
C GLY A 174 -3.04 13.07 33.68
#